data_AF-A0A4R5BMP5-F1
#
_entry.id   AF-A0A4R5BMP5-F1
#
_cell.length_a   1.000
_cell.length_b   1.000
_cell.length_c   1.000
_cell.angle_alpha   90.00
_cell.angle_beta   90.00
_cell.angle_gamma   90.00
#
_symmetry.space_group_name_H-M   'P 1'
#
loop_
_entity.id
_entity.type
_entity.pdbx_description
1 polymer ?
#
loop_
_entity_poly.entity_id
_entity_poly.type
_entity_poly.pdbx_seq_one_letter_code
_entity_poly.pdbx_strand_id
1 'polypeptide(L)' 'MGQAVCKWPGTAALRRSVLQRFFRDLHRGTQHVTSVPGVLQNCGTLLAGLSDGHWQFLDLVESD' A
#
# COMPACT_ATOMS: atom_id res chain seq x y z
N MET A 1 -3.28 -9.15 -7.07
CA MET A 1 -3.11 -9.26 -8.54
C MET A 1 -1.63 -9.29 -8.98
N GLY A 2 -0.81 -8.25 -8.72
CA GLY A 2 0.60 -8.22 -9.19
C GLY A 2 1.51 -9.38 -8.74
N GLN A 3 1.37 -9.85 -7.50
CA GLN A 3 2.11 -11.02 -7.02
C GLN A 3 1.68 -12.32 -7.71
N ALA A 4 0.39 -12.50 -8.00
CA ALA A 4 -0.11 -13.70 -8.68
C ALA A 4 0.46 -13.80 -10.11
N VAL A 5 0.43 -12.70 -10.87
CA VAL A 5 0.96 -12.62 -12.23
C VAL A 5 2.47 -12.89 -12.27
N CYS A 6 3.23 -12.50 -11.24
CA CYS A 6 4.67 -12.82 -11.16
C CYS A 6 4.97 -14.26 -10.75
N LYS A 7 4.05 -14.94 -10.06
CA LYS A 7 4.22 -16.36 -9.68
C LYS A 7 3.93 -17.30 -10.85
N TRP A 8 2.97 -16.97 -11.71
CA TRP A 8 2.54 -17.82 -12.83
C TRP A 8 3.64 -18.26 -13.80
N PRO A 9 4.56 -17.39 -14.25
CA PRO A 9 5.64 -17.78 -15.17
C PRO A 9 6.83 -18.45 -14.44
N GLY A 10 6.73 -18.68 -13.13
CA GLY A 10 7.81 -19.26 -12.32
C GLY A 10 9.10 -18.45 -12.41
N THR A 11 10.23 -19.13 -12.60
CA THR A 11 11.55 -18.47 -12.67
C THR A 11 11.73 -17.56 -13.88
N ALA A 12 10.86 -17.65 -14.91
CA ALA A 12 10.91 -16.74 -16.04
C ALA A 12 10.57 -15.29 -15.64
N ALA A 13 9.82 -15.06 -14.54
CA ALA A 13 9.61 -13.71 -13.99
C ALA A 13 10.88 -13.06 -13.44
N LEU A 14 11.91 -13.84 -13.10
CA LEU A 14 13.18 -13.30 -12.61
C LEU A 14 14.08 -12.77 -13.73
N ARG A 15 13.79 -13.15 -14.99
CA ARG A 15 14.54 -12.70 -16.15
C ARG A 15 14.23 -11.24 -16.46
N ARG A 16 15.21 -10.55 -17.05
CA ARG A 16 15.03 -9.17 -17.53
C ARG A 16 13.86 -9.13 -18.52
N SER A 17 12.78 -8.49 -18.13
CA SER A 17 11.52 -8.46 -18.86
C SER A 17 10.67 -7.28 -18.41
N VAL A 18 9.63 -6.95 -19.18
CA VAL A 18 8.63 -5.96 -18.78
C VAL A 18 7.91 -6.38 -17.49
N LEU A 19 7.70 -7.68 -17.29
CA LEU A 19 7.06 -8.21 -16.08
C LEU A 19 7.89 -7.93 -14.82
N GLN A 20 9.19 -8.21 -14.87
CA GLN A 20 10.10 -7.92 -13.76
C GLN A 20 10.13 -6.44 -13.42
N ARG A 21 10.10 -5.56 -14.45
CA ARG A 21 10.04 -4.11 -14.27
C ARG A 21 8.75 -3.71 -13.54
N PHE A 22 7.59 -4.12 -14.05
CA PHE A 22 6.30 -3.81 -13.42
C PHE A 22 6.20 -4.34 -11.99
N PHE A 23 6.73 -5.54 -11.72
CA PHE A 23 6.75 -6.09 -10.37
C PHE A 23 7.52 -5.20 -9.39
N ARG A 24 8.71 -4.75 -9.80
CA ARG A 24 9.54 -3.85 -8.99
C ARG A 24 8.88 -2.49 -8.80
N ASP A 25 8.31 -1.94 -9.86
CA ASP A 25 7.68 -0.61 -9.80
C ASP A 25 6.43 -0.63 -8.92
N LEU A 26 5.61 -1.68 -9.01
CA LEU A 26 4.46 -1.91 -8.13
C LEU A 26 4.88 -2.01 -6.65
N HIS A 27 5.93 -2.79 -6.33
CA HIS A 27 6.41 -2.90 -4.95
C HIS A 27 7.03 -1.61 -4.41
N ARG A 28 7.59 -0.76 -5.27
CA ARG A 28 8.03 0.57 -4.85
C ARG A 28 6.83 1.48 -4.58
N GLY A 29 5.80 1.41 -5.42
CA GLY A 29 4.58 2.18 -5.26
C GLY A 29 3.85 1.92 -3.94
N THR A 30 3.86 0.67 -3.45
CA THR A 30 3.23 0.34 -2.15
C THR A 30 3.93 0.99 -0.95
N GLN A 31 5.18 1.43 -1.11
CA GLN A 31 5.91 2.16 -0.07
C GLN A 31 5.67 3.67 -0.11
N HIS A 32 4.87 4.17 -1.05
CA HIS A 32 4.53 5.59 -1.11
C HIS A 32 3.77 6.00 0.16
N VAL A 33 4.05 7.21 0.68
CA VAL A 33 3.49 7.71 1.97
C VAL A 33 1.96 7.69 2.03
N THR A 34 1.29 7.78 0.87
CA THR A 34 -0.17 7.72 0.76
C THR A 34 -0.74 6.30 0.79
N SER A 35 0.13 5.28 0.74
CA SER A 35 -0.24 3.86 0.64
C SER A 35 0.41 3.01 1.73
N VAL A 36 1.09 3.64 2.71
CA VAL A 36 1.63 2.93 3.86
C VAL A 36 0.50 2.44 4.77
N PRO A 37 0.74 1.39 5.56
CA PRO A 37 -0.27 0.82 6.47
C PRO A 37 -0.94 1.82 7.42
N GLY A 38 -0.25 2.90 7.83
CA GLY A 38 -0.75 3.91 8.75
C GLY A 38 -2.02 4.61 8.26
N VAL A 39 -2.09 4.96 6.97
CA VAL A 39 -3.28 5.62 6.40
C VAL A 39 -4.50 4.69 6.49
N LEU A 40 -4.32 3.41 6.17
CA LEU A 40 -5.40 2.43 6.25
C LEU A 40 -5.83 2.17 7.69
N GLN A 41 -4.87 2.11 8.63
CA GLN A 41 -5.15 1.98 10.05
C GLN A 41 -5.99 3.15 10.56
N ASN A 42 -5.60 4.38 10.21
CA ASN A 42 -6.31 5.60 10.60
C ASN A 42 -7.73 5.65 10.03
N CYS A 43 -7.91 5.25 8.77
CA CYS A 43 -9.26 5.06 8.20
C CYS A 43 -10.08 4.05 9.01
N GLY A 44 -9.46 2.92 9.39
CA GLY A 44 -10.10 1.91 10.23
C GLY A 44 -10.50 2.45 11.60
N THR A 45 -9.62 3.20 12.27
CA THR A 45 -9.88 3.83 13.57
C THR A 45 -11.11 4.73 13.50
N LEU A 46 -11.19 5.61 12.50
CA LEU A 46 -12.32 6.51 12.33
C LEU A 46 -13.61 5.74 11.98
N LEU A 47 -13.55 4.78 11.05
CA LEU A 47 -14.72 3.99 10.64
C LEU A 47 -15.26 3.09 11.76
N ALA A 48 -14.39 2.67 12.68
CA ALA A 48 -14.78 1.91 13.87
C ALA A 48 -15.31 2.80 15.00
N GLY A 49 -15.28 4.13 14.87
CA GLY A 49 -15.70 5.07 15.91
C GLY A 49 -14.74 5.10 17.11
N LEU A 50 -13.46 4.80 16.89
CA LEU A 50 -12.43 4.74 17.95
C LEU A 50 -11.67 6.06 18.15
N SER A 51 -12.02 7.10 17.40
CA SER A 51 -11.41 8.43 17.49
C SER A 51 -12.45 9.47 17.08
N ASP A 52 -12.49 10.60 17.80
CA ASP A 52 -13.23 11.81 17.44
C ASP A 52 -12.28 12.87 16.83
N GLY A 53 -11.09 12.43 16.43
CA GLY A 53 -10.09 13.22 15.76
C GLY A 53 -10.49 13.68 14.35
N HIS A 54 -9.63 14.49 13.75
CA HIS A 54 -9.82 15.00 12.40
C HIS A 54 -8.64 14.68 11.50
N TRP A 55 -8.89 14.62 10.19
CA TRP A 55 -7.84 14.37 9.22
C TRP A 55 -6.99 15.62 9.00
N GLN A 56 -5.68 15.47 9.18
CA GLN A 56 -4.69 16.46 8.77
C GLN A 56 -3.71 15.82 7.78
N PHE A 57 -3.84 16.19 6.51
CA PHE A 57 -3.07 15.62 5.40
C PHE A 57 -3.23 14.09 5.29
N LEU A 58 -2.25 13.30 5.76
CA LEU A 58 -2.25 11.83 5.70
C LEU A 58 -2.40 11.17 7.07
N ASP A 59 -2.62 11.96 8.12
CA ASP A 59 -2.71 11.47 9.50
C ASP A 59 -4.06 11.80 10.13
N LEU A 60 -4.46 10.98 11.09
CA LEU A 60 -5.64 11.21 11.93
C LEU A 60 -5.15 11.78 13.25
N VAL A 61 -5.44 13.06 13.49
CA VAL A 61 -4.99 13.79 14.67
C VAL A 61 -6.12 13.81 15.68
N GLU A 62 -5.85 13.35 16.90
CA GLU A 62 -6.83 13.37 17.98
C GLU A 62 -7.16 14.81 18.38
N SER A 63 -8.44 15.07 18.67
CA SER A 63 -8.88 16.35 19.20
C SER A 63 -8.71 16.31 20.72
N ASP A 64 -7.98 17.27 21.30
CA ASP A 64 -7.84 17.44 22.77
C ASP A 64 -9.20 17.65 23.47
#